data_AF-A0A3L7JCV1-F1
#
_entry.id   AF-A0A3L7JCV1-F1
#
_cell.length_a   1.000
_cell.length_b   1.000
_cell.length_c   1.000
_cell.angle_alpha   90.00
_cell.angle_beta   90.00
_cell.angle_gamma   90.00
#
_symmetry.space_group_name_H-M   'P 1'
#
loop_
_entity.id
_entity.type
_entity.pdbx_description
1 polymer ?
#
loop_
_entity_poly.entity_id
_entity_poly.type
_entity_poly.pdbx_seq_one_letter_code
_entity_poly.pdbx_strand_id
1 'polypeptide(L)'
;MARISPNLHVRALTTEAAAGQRYIASGPVLWMAEIVETIRRECPSSARRVPRRRLPDWLVRLSAFFVPVTRSCLFELGKYRSVSGTKAFRDFGWEPRPAATTIRDTVASLERSK
;
A
#
# COMPACT_ATOMS: atom_id res chain seq x y z
N MET A 1 5.48 -14.65 17.06
CA MET A 1 4.76 -15.65 16.23
C MET A 1 3.53 -14.97 15.62
N ALA A 2 3.74 -14.12 14.60
CA ALA A 2 2.66 -13.37 13.94
C ALA A 2 1.97 -14.30 12.94
N ARG A 3 0.77 -14.76 13.29
CA ARG A 3 -0.05 -15.64 12.46
C ARG A 3 -0.47 -14.84 11.22
N ILE A 4 0.14 -15.12 10.07
CA ILE A 4 -0.28 -14.59 8.78
C ILE A 4 -1.68 -15.15 8.54
N SER A 5 -2.73 -14.32 8.68
CA SER A 5 -4.10 -14.82 8.60
C SER A 5 -4.51 -14.98 7.13
N PRO A 6 -4.91 -16.20 6.69
CA PRO A 6 -5.37 -16.40 5.34
C PRO A 6 -6.69 -15.66 5.15
N ASN A 7 -6.64 -14.65 4.28
CA ASN A 7 -7.72 -13.99 3.56
C ASN A 7 -8.97 -13.62 4.39
N LEU A 8 -9.14 -12.32 4.67
CA LEU A 8 -10.44 -11.73 5.07
C LEU A 8 -11.60 -12.28 4.24
N HIS A 9 -11.35 -12.54 2.95
CA HIS A 9 -12.30 -13.15 2.04
C HIS A 9 -12.77 -14.54 2.48
N VAL A 10 -11.87 -15.42 2.94
CA VAL A 10 -12.25 -16.75 3.45
C VAL A 10 -13.08 -16.62 4.71
N ARG A 11 -12.67 -15.76 5.65
CA ARG A 11 -13.44 -15.50 6.88
C ARG A 11 -14.85 -15.00 6.57
N ALA A 12 -14.97 -14.07 5.63
CA ALA A 12 -16.26 -13.54 5.19
C ALA A 12 -17.15 -14.61 4.54
N LEU A 13 -16.59 -15.60 3.86
CA LEU A 13 -17.34 -16.71 3.28
C LEU A 13 -17.79 -17.75 4.33
N THR A 14 -17.04 -17.90 5.42
CA THR A 14 -17.31 -18.91 6.45
C THR A 14 -18.21 -18.43 7.59
N THR A 15 -18.49 -17.13 7.68
CA THR A 15 -19.26 -16.54 8.78
C THR A 15 -20.64 -16.12 8.29
N GLU A 16 -21.68 -16.76 8.81
CA GLU A 16 -23.08 -16.45 8.43
C GLU A 16 -23.45 -14.99 8.73
N ALA A 17 -22.92 -14.41 9.81
CA ALA A 17 -23.12 -12.99 10.15
C ALA A 17 -22.52 -12.00 9.12
N ALA A 18 -21.68 -12.48 8.20
CA ALA A 18 -21.13 -11.67 7.11
C ALA A 18 -22.10 -11.52 5.92
N ALA A 19 -23.17 -12.32 5.86
CA ALA A 19 -24.12 -12.29 4.76
C ALA A 19 -24.80 -10.91 4.64
N GLY A 20 -24.79 -10.35 3.43
CA GLY A 20 -25.35 -9.01 3.15
C GLY A 20 -24.50 -7.84 3.66
N GLN A 21 -23.34 -8.08 4.27
CA GLN A 21 -22.46 -7.04 4.79
C GLN A 21 -21.29 -6.76 3.84
N ARG A 22 -20.95 -5.47 3.69
CA ARG A 22 -19.74 -5.04 2.99
C ARG A 22 -18.58 -4.92 3.98
N TYR A 23 -17.44 -5.52 3.62
CA TYR A 23 -16.18 -5.46 4.37
C TYR A 23 -15.07 -4.97 3.47
N ILE A 24 -14.13 -4.21 4.03
CA ILE A 24 -12.99 -3.67 3.31
C ILE A 24 -11.72 -4.17 3.97
N ALA A 25 -10.89 -4.88 3.19
CA ALA A 25 -9.52 -5.21 3.57
C ALA A 25 -8.61 -4.01 3.28
N SER A 26 -8.57 -3.03 4.18
CA SER A 26 -7.67 -1.88 4.05
C SER A 26 -6.71 -1.79 5.22
N GLY A 27 -5.43 -1.58 4.89
CA GLY A 27 -4.39 -1.18 5.83
C GLY A 27 -4.28 0.34 5.96
N PRO A 28 -3.26 0.83 6.69
CA PRO A 28 -2.97 2.25 6.75
C PRO A 28 -2.62 2.79 5.35
N VAL A 29 -3.10 3.99 5.05
CA VAL A 29 -2.75 4.68 3.81
C VAL A 29 -1.39 5.32 3.98
N LEU A 30 -0.47 4.97 3.09
CA LEU A 30 0.87 5.51 3.03
C LEU A 30 1.03 6.45 1.84
N TRP A 31 1.65 7.59 2.08
CA TRP A 31 2.18 8.44 1.02
C TRP A 31 3.36 7.75 0.34
N MET A 32 3.54 8.03 -0.95
CA MET A 32 4.70 7.52 -1.70
C MET A 32 6.03 7.87 -1.01
N ALA A 33 6.11 9.04 -0.37
CA ALA A 33 7.28 9.44 0.39
C ALA A 33 7.53 8.58 1.64
N GLU A 34 6.48 8.11 2.31
CA GLU A 34 6.59 7.20 3.46
C GLU A 34 7.06 5.81 3.04
N ILE A 35 6.62 5.35 1.87
CA ILE A 35 7.12 4.11 1.26
C ILE A 35 8.62 4.23 0.99
N VAL A 36 9.06 5.32 0.35
CA VAL A 36 10.48 5.58 0.09
C VAL A 36 11.29 5.62 1.38
N GLU A 37 10.79 6.30 2.42
CA GLU A 37 11.48 6.35 3.71
C GLU A 37 11.60 4.96 4.35
N THR A 38 10.53 4.17 4.27
CA THR A 38 10.51 2.78 4.74
C THR A 38 11.54 1.92 3.99
N ILE A 39 11.63 2.05 2.67
CA ILE A 39 12.65 1.34 1.86
C ILE A 39 14.06 1.75 2.29
N ARG A 40 14.30 3.05 2.51
CA ARG A 40 15.63 3.53 2.90
C ARG A 40 16.05 3.04 4.29
N ARG A 41 15.10 2.98 5.21
CA ARG A 41 15.33 2.47 6.58
C ARG A 41 15.54 0.97 6.61
N GLU A 42 14.77 0.21 5.84
CA GLU A 42 14.72 -1.26 5.95
C GLU A 42 15.53 -2.00 4.88
N CYS A 43 15.90 -1.33 3.79
CA CYS A 43 16.63 -1.90 2.65
C CYS A 43 17.77 -0.97 2.20
N PRO A 44 18.88 -0.88 2.96
CA PRO A 44 19.99 0.04 2.67
C PRO A 44 20.69 -0.22 1.32
N SER A 45 20.69 -1.48 0.85
CA SER A 45 21.19 -1.87 -0.48
C SER A 45 20.49 -1.12 -1.62
N SER A 46 19.17 -0.95 -1.51
CA SER A 46 18.32 -0.30 -2.49
C SER A 46 18.09 1.19 -2.21
N ALA A 47 18.56 1.71 -1.08
CA ALA A 47 18.39 3.11 -0.68
C ALA A 47 18.98 4.13 -1.67
N ARG A 48 19.99 3.74 -2.48
CA ARG A 48 20.56 4.60 -3.53
C ARG A 48 19.72 4.63 -4.81
N ARG A 49 18.86 3.64 -5.03
CA ARG A 49 18.01 3.52 -6.24
C ARG A 49 16.70 4.27 -6.10
N VAL A 50 16.29 4.60 -4.88
CA VAL A 50 15.05 5.35 -4.62
C VAL A 50 15.30 6.87 -4.62
N PRO A 51 14.39 7.66 -5.22
CA PRO A 51 14.54 9.11 -5.29
C PRO A 51 14.47 9.74 -3.90
N ARG A 52 15.32 10.74 -3.65
CA ARG A 52 15.38 11.45 -2.35
C ARG A 52 14.51 12.70 -2.28
N ARG A 53 14.17 13.27 -3.43
CA ARG A 53 13.45 14.54 -3.53
C ARG A 53 12.00 14.28 -3.93
N ARG A 54 11.08 14.99 -3.29
CA ARG A 54 9.68 15.04 -3.71
C ARG A 54 9.60 15.96 -4.92
N LEU A 55 8.96 15.49 -5.99
CA LEU A 55 8.65 16.33 -7.14
C LEU A 55 7.48 17.26 -6.77
N PRO A 56 7.55 18.57 -7.08
CA PRO A 56 6.41 19.46 -6.91
C PRO A 56 5.23 19.04 -7.80
N ASP A 57 4.00 19.24 -7.32
CA ASP A 57 2.79 18.82 -8.03
C ASP A 57 2.64 19.48 -9.41
N TRP A 58 3.06 20.73 -9.56
CA TRP A 58 3.02 21.44 -10.85
C TRP A 58 3.94 20.78 -11.89
N LEU A 59 5.06 20.20 -11.47
CA LEU A 59 5.99 19.52 -12.35
C LEU A 59 5.44 18.17 -12.80
N VAL A 60 4.72 17.47 -11.91
CA VAL A 60 3.98 16.24 -12.25
C VAL A 60 2.85 16.53 -13.25
N ARG A 61 2.15 17.66 -13.08
CA ARG A 61 1.15 18.15 -14.04
C ARG A 61 1.74 18.42 -15.41
N LEU A 62 2.92 19.03 -15.47
CA LEU A 62 3.61 19.30 -16.74
C LEU A 62 4.09 18.00 -17.42
N SER A 63 4.58 17.02 -16.65
CA SER A 63 5.06 15.76 -17.23
C SER A 63 3.95 14.91 -17.85
N ALA A 64 2.70 15.07 -17.40
CA ALA A 64 1.52 14.39 -17.96
C ALA A 64 1.21 14.76 -19.43
N PHE A 65 1.79 15.84 -19.94
CA PHE A 65 1.71 16.18 -21.37
C PHE A 65 2.64 15.31 -22.23
N PHE A 66 3.81 14.92 -21.68
CA PHE A 66 4.85 14.19 -22.41
C PHE A 66 4.83 12.68 -22.16
N VAL A 67 4.36 12.27 -20.98
CA VAL A 67 4.37 10.87 -20.54
C VAL A 67 2.93 10.41 -20.29
N PRO A 68 2.36 9.55 -21.15
CA PRO A 68 0.96 9.12 -21.00
C PRO A 68 0.68 8.43 -19.67
N VAL A 69 1.65 7.70 -19.11
CA VAL A 69 1.47 6.97 -17.83
C VAL A 69 1.29 7.91 -16.63
N THR A 70 1.83 9.13 -16.65
CA THR A 70 1.65 10.09 -15.56
C THR A 70 0.27 10.74 -15.54
N ARG A 71 -0.51 10.66 -16.63
CA ARG A 71 -1.91 11.14 -16.64
C ARG A 71 -2.78 10.39 -15.65
N SER A 72 -2.63 9.06 -15.55
CA SER A 72 -3.36 8.25 -14.58
C SER A 72 -2.97 8.59 -13.14
N CYS A 73 -1.69 8.87 -12.89
CA CYS A 73 -1.21 9.32 -11.58
C CYS A 73 -1.77 10.68 -11.19
N LEU A 74 -2.07 11.56 -12.16
CA LEU A 74 -2.59 12.88 -11.89
C LEU A 74 -3.96 12.86 -11.22
N PHE A 75 -4.80 11.86 -11.52
CA PHE A 75 -6.09 11.71 -10.86
C PHE A 75 -5.96 11.36 -9.37
N GLU A 76 -4.88 10.66 -8.99
CA GLU A 76 -4.59 10.28 -7.60
C GLU A 76 -3.70 11.30 -6.89
N LEU A 77 -3.10 12.26 -7.62
CA LEU A 77 -2.17 13.23 -7.06
C LEU A 77 -2.88 14.14 -6.04
N GLY A 78 -2.28 14.24 -4.84
CA GLY A 78 -2.79 15.05 -3.73
C GLY A 78 -4.01 14.45 -3.01
N LYS A 79 -4.51 13.27 -3.41
CA LYS A 79 -5.67 12.64 -2.77
C LYS A 79 -5.24 11.67 -1.69
N TYR A 80 -5.57 11.98 -0.44
CA TYR A 80 -5.47 11.02 0.66
C TYR A 80 -6.82 10.33 0.86
N ARG A 81 -6.98 9.13 0.32
CA ARG A 81 -8.20 8.33 0.48
C ARG A 81 -8.03 7.32 1.61
N SER A 82 -8.19 7.77 2.85
CA SER A 82 -8.26 6.87 4.00
C SER A 82 -9.54 6.03 3.93
N VAL A 83 -9.39 4.72 3.86
CA VAL A 83 -10.51 3.79 3.99
C VAL A 83 -10.33 2.99 5.26
N SER A 84 -11.38 2.95 6.09
CA SER A 84 -11.34 2.24 7.38
C SER A 84 -11.63 0.75 7.19
N GLY A 85 -10.66 -0.09 7.58
CA GLY A 85 -10.83 -1.52 7.76
C GLY A 85 -11.39 -1.91 9.14
N THR A 86 -11.82 -0.94 9.97
CA THR A 86 -12.18 -1.16 11.38
C THR A 86 -13.29 -2.21 11.55
N LYS A 87 -14.24 -2.29 10.62
CA LYS A 87 -15.31 -3.30 10.64
C LYS A 87 -14.76 -4.72 10.48
N ALA A 88 -13.78 -4.91 9.60
CA ALA A 88 -13.15 -6.21 9.38
C ALA A 88 -12.29 -6.64 10.59
N PHE A 89 -11.63 -5.67 11.23
CA PHE A 89 -10.91 -5.91 12.48
C PHE A 89 -11.87 -6.30 13.61
N ARG A 90 -12.95 -5.54 13.81
CA ARG A 90 -13.92 -5.78 14.89
C ARG A 90 -14.66 -7.10 14.73
N ASP A 91 -15.17 -7.39 13.53
CA ASP A 91 -16.07 -8.51 13.32
C ASP A 91 -15.31 -9.83 13.10
N PHE A 92 -14.07 -9.77 12.58
CA PHE A 92 -13.29 -10.97 12.26
C PHE A 92 -11.94 -11.06 12.97
N GLY A 93 -11.54 -10.09 13.78
CA GLY A 93 -10.18 -10.02 14.34
C GLY A 93 -9.11 -10.03 13.25
N TRP A 94 -9.42 -9.48 12.08
CA TRP A 94 -8.50 -9.46 10.93
C TRP A 94 -7.61 -8.22 11.00
N GLU A 95 -6.30 -8.44 11.06
CA GLU A 95 -5.30 -7.38 10.96
C GLU A 95 -4.55 -7.50 9.63
N PRO A 96 -4.39 -6.39 8.89
CA PRO A 96 -3.57 -6.36 7.70
C PRO A 96 -2.10 -6.56 8.09
N ARG A 97 -1.34 -7.21 7.20
CA ARG A 97 0.12 -7.33 7.36
C ARG A 97 0.74 -5.93 7.50
N PRO A 98 1.70 -5.72 8.42
CA PRO A 98 2.39 -4.44 8.54
C PRO A 98 2.98 -4.00 7.20
N ALA A 99 2.68 -2.77 6.79
CA ALA A 99 3.06 -2.25 5.49
C ALA A 99 4.58 -2.27 5.27
N ALA A 100 5.36 -1.99 6.32
CA ALA A 100 6.82 -2.08 6.32
C ALA A 100 7.36 -3.46 5.90
N THR A 101 6.82 -4.52 6.50
CA THR A 101 7.23 -5.89 6.16
C THR A 101 6.86 -6.23 4.72
N THR A 102 5.68 -5.81 4.26
CA THR A 102 5.25 -6.00 2.86
C THR A 102 6.19 -5.28 1.90
N ILE A 103 6.52 -4.01 2.15
CA ILE A 103 7.43 -3.20 1.33
C ILE A 103 8.79 -3.87 1.22
N ARG A 104 9.35 -4.32 2.34
CA ARG A 104 10.64 -5.00 2.39
C ARG A 104 10.66 -6.27 1.55
N ASP A 105 9.65 -7.13 1.70
CA ASP A 105 9.55 -8.37 0.94
C ASP A 105 9.40 -8.10 -0.56
N THR A 106 8.64 -7.07 -0.94
CA THR A 106 8.52 -6.65 -2.34
C THR A 106 9.86 -6.19 -2.90
N VAL A 107 10.62 -5.36 -2.17
CA VAL A 107 11.96 -4.94 -2.59
C VAL A 107 12.89 -6.14 -2.77
N ALA A 108 12.91 -7.05 -1.78
CA ALA A 108 13.72 -8.27 -1.87
C ALA A 108 13.32 -9.14 -3.06
N SER A 109 12.04 -9.21 -3.40
CA SER A 109 11.56 -9.94 -4.58
C SER A 109 12.05 -9.28 -5.89
N LEU A 110 12.01 -7.95 -5.98
CA LEU A 110 12.48 -7.21 -7.15
C LEU A 110 14.00 -7.30 -7.31
N GLU A 111 14.75 -7.39 -6.22
CA GLU A 111 16.19 -7.62 -6.24
C GLU A 111 16.54 -9.02 -6.77
N ARG A 112 15.72 -10.04 -6.46
CA ARG A 112 15.88 -11.42 -6.97
C ARG A 112 15.41 -11.61 -8.41
N SER A 113 14.48 -10.78 -8.88
CA SER A 113 13.90 -10.85 -10.23
C SER A 113 14.75 -10.14 -11.30
N LYS A 114 15.89 -9.56 -10.91
CA LYS A 114 16.89 -9.00 -11.84
C LYS A 114 17.88 -10.06 -12.27
#